data_AF-A6J5I7-F1
#
_entry.id   AF-A6J5I7-F1
#
_cell.length_a   1.000
_cell.length_b   1.000
_cell.length_c   1.000
_cell.angle_alpha   90.00
_cell.angle_beta   90.00
_cell.angle_gamma   90.00
#
_symmetry.space_group_name_H-M   'P 1'
#
loop_
_entity.id
_entity.type
_entity.pdbx_description
1 polymer ?
#
loop_
_entity_poly.entity_id
_entity_poly.type
_entity_poly.pdbx_seq_one_letter_code
_entity_poly.pdbx_strand_id
1 'polypeptide(L)'
;MTLVIIMLHVFWGIVFFDGCEKNKWYILLTVLLTHLLVSTQTLLSPHYEVNLVTAYIIMVLMGIWAFCVAGGSRRSLKLCLLCQDKDFLLYNQRSR
;
A
#
# COMPACT_ATOMS: atom_id res chain seq x y z
N MET A 1 -9.21 12.88 8.42
CA MET A 1 -9.80 11.55 8.68
C MET A 1 -10.26 10.86 7.38
N THR A 2 -11.24 11.40 6.66
CA THR A 2 -11.84 10.75 5.47
C THR A 2 -10.85 10.46 4.33
N LEU A 3 -9.96 11.42 4.00
CA LEU A 3 -8.93 11.21 2.97
C LEU A 3 -7.99 10.03 3.28
N VAL A 4 -7.58 9.90 4.55
CA VAL A 4 -6.69 8.79 5.00
C VAL A 4 -7.42 7.46 4.85
N ILE A 5 -8.71 7.41 5.22
CA ILE A 5 -9.53 6.20 5.08
C ILE A 5 -9.70 5.82 3.60
N ILE A 6 -10.01 6.78 2.73
CA ILE A 6 -10.16 6.52 1.30
C ILE A 6 -8.86 5.97 0.70
N MET A 7 -7.72 6.61 1.02
CA MET A 7 -6.41 6.21 0.52
C MET A 7 -6.02 4.80 1.02
N LEU A 8 -6.30 4.49 2.28
CA LEU A 8 -6.09 3.18 2.87
C LEU A 8 -6.96 2.10 2.18
N HIS A 9 -8.21 2.43 1.87
CA HIS A 9 -9.14 1.52 1.20
C HIS A 9 -8.68 1.18 -0.22
N VAL A 10 -8.10 2.15 -0.94
CA VAL A 10 -7.47 1.91 -2.25
C VAL A 10 -6.28 0.95 -2.12
N PHE A 11 -5.41 1.14 -1.12
CA PHE A 11 -4.28 0.22 -0.89
C PHE A 11 -4.75 -1.19 -0.52
N TRP A 12 -5.83 -1.34 0.26
CA TRP A 12 -6.43 -2.63 0.52
C TRP A 12 -6.95 -3.32 -0.73
N GLY A 13 -7.60 -2.60 -1.65
CA GLY A 13 -8.03 -3.18 -2.92
C GLY A 13 -6.88 -3.76 -3.74
N ILE A 14 -5.76 -3.04 -3.81
CA ILE A 14 -4.56 -3.48 -4.55
C ILE A 14 -3.93 -4.72 -3.89
N VAL A 15 -3.77 -4.70 -2.56
CA VAL A 15 -3.17 -5.83 -1.80
C VAL A 15 -4.09 -7.05 -1.79
N PHE A 16 -5.42 -6.84 -1.75
CA PHE A 16 -6.42 -7.89 -1.86
C PHE A 16 -6.31 -8.61 -3.22
N PHE A 17 -6.19 -7.85 -4.30
CA PHE A 17 -6.06 -8.41 -5.64
C PHE A 17 -4.77 -9.26 -5.80
N ASP A 18 -3.62 -8.79 -5.31
CA ASP A 18 -2.37 -9.58 -5.30
C ASP A 18 -2.47 -10.84 -4.41
N GLY A 19 -3.15 -10.73 -3.26
CA GLY A 19 -3.40 -11.86 -2.37
C GLY A 19 -4.24 -12.96 -3.03
N CYS A 20 -5.24 -12.56 -3.81
CA CYS A 20 -6.05 -13.46 -4.64
C CYS A 20 -5.22 -14.10 -5.77
N GLU A 21 -4.44 -13.31 -6.50
CA GLU A 21 -3.63 -13.81 -7.63
C GLU A 21 -2.56 -14.81 -7.18
N LYS A 22 -1.94 -14.59 -6.02
CA LYS A 22 -0.90 -15.47 -5.45
C LYS A 22 -1.44 -16.55 -4.50
N ASN A 23 -2.76 -16.69 -4.36
CA ASN A 23 -3.42 -17.62 -3.43
C ASN A 23 -2.91 -17.51 -1.97
N LYS A 24 -2.44 -16.32 -1.55
CA LYS A 24 -1.93 -16.09 -0.21
C LYS A 24 -3.04 -15.61 0.72
N TRP A 25 -3.83 -16.55 1.21
CA TRP A 25 -4.95 -16.31 2.14
C TRP A 25 -4.56 -15.51 3.40
N TYR A 26 -3.31 -15.64 3.87
CA TYR A 26 -2.79 -14.85 4.98
C TYR A 26 -2.79 -13.33 4.71
N ILE A 27 -2.57 -12.91 3.46
CA ILE A 27 -2.58 -11.50 3.05
C ILE A 27 -4.00 -10.95 3.08
N LEU A 28 -4.98 -11.74 2.59
CA LEU A 28 -6.40 -11.40 2.64
C LEU A 28 -6.90 -11.24 4.08
N LEU A 29 -6.50 -12.15 4.98
CA LEU A 29 -6.83 -12.08 6.40
C LEU A 29 -6.26 -10.80 7.04
N THR A 30 -5.02 -10.44 6.70
CA THR A 30 -4.38 -9.23 7.23
C THR A 30 -5.11 -7.97 6.79
N VAL A 31 -5.52 -7.89 5.52
CA VAL A 31 -6.32 -6.78 4.98
C VAL A 31 -7.65 -6.65 5.73
N LEU A 32 -8.39 -7.76 5.87
CA LEU A 32 -9.65 -7.78 6.61
C LEU A 32 -9.47 -7.34 8.07
N LEU A 33 -8.40 -7.79 8.72
CA LEU A 33 -8.08 -7.43 10.10
C LEU A 33 -7.84 -5.92 10.23
N THR A 34 -7.02 -5.35 9.34
CA THR A 34 -6.76 -3.90 9.32
C THR A 34 -8.01 -3.09 9.02
N HIS A 35 -8.94 -3.62 8.21
CA HIS A 35 -10.25 -3.03 7.95
C HIS A 35 -11.13 -2.99 9.18
N LEU A 36 -11.21 -4.09 9.93
CA LEU A 36 -11.93 -4.12 11.18
C LEU A 36 -11.31 -3.15 12.19
N LEU A 37 -9.98 -3.13 12.29
CA LEU A 37 -9.25 -2.30 13.24
C LEU A 37 -9.51 -0.82 13.04
N VAL A 38 -9.47 -0.33 11.79
CA VAL A 38 -9.80 1.06 11.44
C VAL A 38 -11.26 1.39 11.73
N SER A 39 -12.20 0.49 11.43
CA SER A 39 -13.61 0.68 11.78
C SER A 39 -13.81 0.80 13.28
N THR A 40 -13.17 -0.07 14.07
CA THR A 40 -13.21 -0.02 15.54
C THR A 40 -12.55 1.25 16.08
N GLN A 41 -11.41 1.66 15.52
CA GLN A 41 -10.75 2.92 15.84
C GLN A 41 -11.66 4.13 15.63
N THR A 42 -12.45 4.12 14.54
CA THR A 42 -13.38 5.21 14.24
C THR A 42 -14.57 5.23 15.20
N LEU A 43 -14.94 4.07 15.78
CA LEU A 43 -16.01 3.94 16.78
C LEU A 43 -15.56 4.28 18.21
N LEU A 44 -14.29 4.09 18.55
CA LEU A 44 -13.71 4.54 19.83
C LEU A 44 -13.37 6.04 19.78
N SER A 45 -14.38 6.88 20.03
CA SER A 45 -14.29 8.35 19.96
C SER A 45 -13.48 9.11 21.04
N PRO A 46 -13.02 8.58 22.20
CA PRO A 46 -12.45 9.45 23.23
C PRO A 46 -11.00 9.92 22.97
N HIS A 47 -10.24 9.27 22.07
CA HIS A 47 -8.82 9.59 21.83
C HIS A 47 -8.53 9.92 20.36
N TYR A 48 -9.04 11.07 19.88
CA TYR A 48 -8.89 11.53 18.49
C TYR A 48 -7.43 11.61 18.01
N GLU A 49 -6.53 12.11 18.85
CA GLU A 49 -5.09 12.28 18.56
C GLU A 49 -4.39 10.93 18.30
N VAL A 50 -4.59 9.96 19.20
CA VAL A 50 -3.99 8.61 19.10
C VAL A 50 -4.54 7.87 17.89
N ASN A 51 -5.83 8.05 17.63
CA ASN A 51 -6.52 7.46 16.50
C ASN A 51 -5.96 7.98 15.15
N LEU A 52 -5.72 9.30 15.07
CA LEU A 52 -5.14 9.96 13.91
C LEU A 52 -3.73 9.45 13.62
N VAL A 53 -2.87 9.40 14.65
CA VAL A 53 -1.48 8.94 14.52
C VAL A 53 -1.44 7.48 14.09
N THR A 54 -2.24 6.63 14.72
CA THR A 54 -2.28 5.20 14.42
C THR A 54 -2.78 4.95 12.99
N ALA A 55 -3.80 5.67 12.52
CA ALA A 55 -4.30 5.58 11.15
C ALA A 55 -3.23 5.99 10.11
N TYR A 56 -2.44 7.03 10.40
CA TYR A 56 -1.34 7.44 9.53
C TYR A 56 -0.22 6.39 9.45
N ILE A 57 0.14 5.78 10.58
CA ILE A 57 1.16 4.71 10.62
C ILE A 57 0.70 3.51 9.79
N ILE A 58 -0.55 3.07 9.97
CA ILE A 58 -1.13 1.96 9.20
C ILE A 58 -1.15 2.30 7.70
N MET A 59 -1.51 3.53 7.34
CA MET A 59 -1.52 3.98 5.94
C MET A 59 -0.14 3.93 5.29
N VAL A 60 0.91 4.39 5.98
CA VAL A 60 2.28 4.33 5.46
C VAL A 60 2.74 2.87 5.30
N LEU A 61 2.49 2.02 6.31
CA LEU A 61 2.88 0.60 6.24
C LEU A 61 2.18 -0.14 5.10
N MET A 62 0.87 0.05 4.95
CA MET A 62 0.08 -0.54 3.87
C MET A 62 0.48 0.01 2.50
N GLY A 63 0.81 1.30 2.40
CA GLY A 63 1.31 1.90 1.17
C GLY A 63 2.67 1.35 0.74
N ILE A 64 3.60 1.16 1.68
CA ILE A 64 4.90 0.52 1.41
C ILE A 64 4.69 -0.92 0.97
N TRP A 65 3.78 -1.65 1.61
CA TRP A 65 3.45 -3.02 1.23
C TRP A 65 2.87 -3.07 -0.18
N ALA A 66 1.86 -2.24 -0.48
CA ALA A 66 1.24 -2.16 -1.80
C ALA A 66 2.27 -1.81 -2.89
N PHE A 67 3.22 -0.92 -2.60
CA PHE A 67 4.32 -0.59 -3.50
C PHE A 67 5.22 -1.80 -3.77
N CYS A 68 5.60 -2.56 -2.74
CA CYS A 68 6.37 -3.80 -2.90
C CYS A 68 5.61 -4.87 -3.68
N VAL A 69 4.31 -5.01 -3.43
CA VAL A 69 3.41 -5.93 -4.12
C VAL A 69 3.29 -5.61 -5.60
N ALA A 70 3.19 -4.33 -5.97
CA ALA A 70 3.14 -3.86 -7.35
C ALA A 70 4.49 -4.01 -8.10
N GLY A 71 5.51 -4.62 -7.49
CA GLY A 71 6.85 -4.79 -8.07
C GLY A 71 7.78 -3.60 -7.86
N GLY A 72 7.37 -2.61 -7.05
CA GLY A 72 8.20 -1.48 -6.68
C GLY A 72 9.29 -1.88 -5.68
N SER A 73 10.54 -1.53 -5.98
CA SER A 73 11.69 -1.72 -5.08
C SER A 73 12.39 -0.38 -4.81
N ARG A 74 13.23 -0.31 -3.76
CA ARG A 74 14.14 0.82 -3.52
C ARG A 74 15.00 1.15 -4.75
N ARG A 75 15.24 0.17 -5.62
CA ARG A 75 15.87 0.34 -6.93
C ARG A 75 14.99 1.13 -7.90
N SER A 76 13.70 0.81 -8.06
CA SER A 76 12.77 1.58 -8.91
C SER A 76 12.57 3.01 -8.41
N LEU A 77 12.51 3.22 -7.08
CA LEU A 77 12.44 4.57 -6.50
C LEU A 77 13.71 5.38 -6.79
N LYS A 78 14.89 4.77 -6.63
CA LYS A 78 16.15 5.40 -7.03
C LYS A 78 16.17 5.70 -8.53
N LEU A 79 15.71 4.78 -9.38
CA LEU A 79 15.69 4.97 -10.85
C LEU A 79 14.76 6.12 -11.27
N CYS A 80 13.58 6.21 -10.64
CA CYS A 80 12.59 7.26 -10.86
C CYS A 80 13.10 8.62 -10.38
N LEU A 81 13.68 8.69 -9.16
CA LEU A 81 14.25 9.91 -8.60
C LEU A 81 15.52 10.38 -9.33
N LEU A 82 16.33 9.46 -9.87
CA LEU A 82 17.51 9.81 -10.69
C LEU A 82 17.14 10.22 -12.12
N CYS A 83 15.86 10.14 -12.53
CA CYS A 83 15.43 10.41 -13.91
C CYS A 83 16.21 9.59 -14.94
N GLN A 84 16.54 8.32 -14.62
CA GLN A 84 17.21 7.39 -15.54
C GLN A 84 16.23 6.63 -16.45
N ASP A 85 15.05 7.20 -16.66
CA ASP A 85 13.93 6.64 -17.42
C ASP A 85 14.28 6.38 -18.90
N LYS A 86 15.26 7.12 -19.43
CA LYS A 86 15.73 6.99 -20.82
C LYS A 86 16.35 5.62 -21.13
N ASP A 87 16.95 4.95 -20.15
CA ASP A 87 17.60 3.66 -20.37
C ASP A 87 16.61 2.48 -20.35
N PHE A 88 15.47 2.62 -19.68
CA PHE A 88 14.48 1.54 -19.57
C PHE A 88 13.71 1.33 -20.89
N LEU A 89 13.40 2.42 -21.60
CA LEU A 89 12.82 2.34 -22.95
C LEU A 89 13.81 1.76 -23.97
N LEU A 90 15.10 2.05 -23.85
CA LEU A 90 16.13 1.52 -24.74
C LEU A 90 16.47 0.04 -24.47
N TYR A 91 16.41 -0.40 -23.22
CA TYR A 91 16.60 -1.81 -22.87
C TYR A 91 15.47 -2.69 -23.41
N ASN A 92 14.22 -2.23 -23.30
CA ASN A 92 13.06 -2.99 -23.78
C ASN A 92 12.97 -3.06 -25.32
N GLN A 93 13.54 -2.06 -26.03
CA GLN A 93 13.63 -2.08 -27.49
C GLN A 93 14.75 -2.99 -28.03
N ARG A 94 15.84 -3.21 -27.27
CA ARG A 94 16.95 -4.06 -27.71
C ARG A 94 16.74 -5.55 -27.47
N SER A 95 15.72 -5.91 -26.70
CA SER A 95 15.38 -7.31 -26.37
C SER A 95 14.28 -7.92 -27.26
N ARG A 96 13.84 -7.21 -28.32
CA ARG A 96 12.97 -7.77 -29.37
C ARG A 96 13.74 -7.98 -30.66
#